data_AF-A0A1R3H024-F1
#
_entry.id   AF-A0A1R3H024-F1
#
_cell.length_a   1.000
_cell.length_b   1.000
_cell.length_c   1.000
_cell.angle_alpha   90.00
_cell.angle_beta   90.00
_cell.angle_gamma   90.00
#
_symmetry.space_group_name_H-M   'P 1'
#
loop_
_entity.id
_entity.type
_entity.pdbx_description
1 polymer ?
#
loop_
_entity_poly.entity_id
_entity_poly.type
_entity_poly.pdbx_seq_one_letter_code
_entity_poly.pdbx_strand_id
1 'polypeptide(L)'
;MKNISKDQQSIKEGQIQVREKFKAIEEECEQLRAETSKIIRQSANTQIRLSLMFNILKAREQGDFAKAAHLTQLLRQIVAGEINGGQNQG
;
A
#
# COMPACT_ATOMS: atom_id res chain seq x y z
N MET A 1 2.45 -47.95 -28.06
CA MET A 1 2.39 -46.62 -28.70
C MET A 1 1.11 -45.84 -28.37
N LYS A 2 -0.11 -46.37 -28.60
CA LYS A 2 -1.37 -45.63 -28.32
C LYS A 2 -1.53 -45.13 -26.87
N ASN A 3 -1.12 -45.91 -25.87
CA ASN A 3 -1.24 -45.49 -24.45
C ASN A 3 -0.27 -44.35 -24.11
N ILE A 4 0.98 -44.44 -24.58
CA ILE A 4 2.00 -43.38 -24.42
C ILE A 4 1.50 -42.04 -24.99
N SER A 5 0.80 -42.06 -26.14
CA SER A 5 0.23 -40.85 -26.74
C SER A 5 -0.88 -40.21 -25.89
N LYS A 6 -1.71 -41.02 -25.20
CA LYS A 6 -2.75 -40.51 -24.31
C LYS A 6 -2.16 -39.94 -23.03
N ASP A 7 -1.16 -40.61 -22.47
CA ASP A 7 -0.45 -40.15 -21.28
C ASP A 7 0.27 -38.82 -21.54
N GLN A 8 0.94 -38.70 -22.69
CA GLN A 8 1.57 -37.44 -23.12
C GLN A 8 0.56 -36.29 -23.28
N GLN A 9 -0.63 -36.58 -23.81
CA GLN A 9 -1.69 -35.57 -23.92
C GLN A 9 -2.17 -35.12 -22.54
N SER A 10 -2.45 -36.06 -21.63
CA SER A 10 -2.86 -35.77 -20.26
C SER A 10 -1.79 -34.95 -19.50
N ILE A 11 -0.50 -35.29 -19.67
CA ILE A 11 0.61 -34.53 -19.09
C ILE A 11 0.61 -33.09 -19.64
N LYS A 12 0.44 -32.90 -20.95
CA LYS A 12 0.41 -31.58 -21.57
C LYS A 12 -0.75 -30.74 -21.05
N GLU A 13 -1.95 -31.32 -20.94
CA GLU A 13 -3.13 -30.66 -20.39
C GLU A 13 -2.90 -30.27 -18.92
N GLY A 14 -2.33 -31.16 -18.11
CA GLY A 14 -1.95 -30.87 -16.73
C GLY A 14 -0.94 -29.73 -16.63
N GLN A 15 0.09 -29.71 -17.48
CA GLN A 15 1.09 -28.65 -17.53
C GLN A 15 0.49 -27.29 -17.88
N ILE A 16 -0.47 -27.25 -18.83
CA ILE A 16 -1.18 -26.00 -19.18
C ILE A 16 -1.97 -25.49 -17.99
N GLN A 17 -2.76 -26.35 -17.34
CA GLN A 17 -3.55 -25.96 -16.16
C GLN A 17 -2.67 -25.46 -15.01
N VAL A 18 -1.56 -26.14 -14.74
CA VAL A 18 -0.61 -25.71 -13.71
C VAL A 18 -0.04 -24.33 -14.06
N ARG A 19 0.37 -24.12 -15.31
CA ARG A 19 0.91 -22.83 -15.77
C ARG A 19 -0.10 -21.70 -15.64
N GLU A 20 -1.36 -21.93 -15.99
CA GLU A 20 -2.41 -20.93 -15.87
C GLU A 20 -2.67 -20.56 -14.40
N LYS A 21 -2.70 -21.55 -13.50
CA LYS A 21 -2.82 -21.29 -12.05
C LYS A 21 -1.65 -20.48 -11.51
N PHE A 22 -0.42 -20.80 -11.91
CA PHE A 22 0.75 -20.03 -11.49
C PHE A 22 0.69 -18.58 -11.97
N LYS A 23 0.26 -18.33 -13.22
CA LYS A 23 0.08 -16.96 -13.72
C LYS A 23 -0.96 -16.18 -12.91
N ALA A 24 -2.09 -16.79 -12.59
CA ALA A 24 -3.11 -16.14 -11.76
C ALA A 24 -2.57 -15.80 -10.36
N ILE A 25 -1.81 -16.72 -9.74
CA ILE A 25 -1.17 -16.47 -8.44
C ILE A 25 -0.14 -15.33 -8.53
N GLU A 26 0.65 -15.27 -9.60
CA GLU A 26 1.61 -14.18 -9.82
C GLU A 26 0.90 -12.83 -9.95
N GLU A 27 -0.20 -12.76 -10.71
CA GLU A 27 -1.01 -11.56 -10.86
C GLU A 27 -1.61 -11.11 -9.52
N GLU A 28 -2.18 -12.03 -8.74
CA GLU A 28 -2.70 -11.75 -7.39
C GLU A 28 -1.58 -11.27 -6.44
N CYS A 29 -0.38 -11.87 -6.52
CA CYS A 29 0.76 -11.46 -5.72
C CYS A 29 1.22 -10.03 -6.04
N GLU A 30 1.23 -9.64 -7.31
CA GLU A 30 1.57 -8.27 -7.72
C GLU A 30 0.51 -7.26 -7.23
N GLN A 31 -0.77 -7.61 -7.32
CA GLN A 31 -1.85 -6.78 -6.77
C GLN A 31 -1.69 -6.60 -5.26
N LEU A 32 -1.46 -7.69 -4.52
CA LEU A 32 -1.27 -7.65 -3.08
C LEU A 32 -0.06 -6.81 -2.67
N ARG A 33 1.05 -6.88 -3.42
CA ARG A 33 2.23 -6.02 -3.20
C ARG A 33 1.91 -4.54 -3.41
N ALA A 34 1.16 -4.21 -4.45
CA ALA A 34 0.76 -2.84 -4.73
C ALA A 34 -0.16 -2.28 -3.64
N GLU A 35 -1.15 -3.05 -3.20
CA GLU A 35 -2.05 -2.68 -2.09
C GLU A 35 -1.31 -2.53 -0.77
N THR A 36 -0.44 -3.48 -0.44
CA THR A 36 0.39 -3.43 0.76
C THR A 36 1.28 -2.18 0.76
N SER A 37 1.88 -1.85 -0.38
CA SER A 37 2.69 -0.63 -0.52
C SER A 37 1.88 0.65 -0.29
N LYS A 38 0.62 0.69 -0.77
CA LYS A 38 -0.30 1.80 -0.52
C LYS A 38 -0.63 1.91 0.98
N ILE A 39 -0.94 0.79 1.63
CA ILE A 39 -1.25 0.74 3.06
C ILE A 39 -0.05 1.19 3.90
N ILE A 40 1.17 0.72 3.60
CA ILE A 40 2.39 1.15 4.29
C ILE A 40 2.55 2.67 4.19
N ARG A 41 2.40 3.23 2.98
CA ARG A 41 2.52 4.68 2.76
C ARG A 41 1.49 5.47 3.55
N GLN A 42 0.23 5.05 3.51
CA GLN A 42 -0.87 5.68 4.27
C GLN A 42 -0.66 5.56 5.78
N SER A 43 -0.15 4.42 6.25
CA SER A 43 0.14 4.18 7.66
C SER A 43 1.27 5.08 8.15
N ALA A 44 2.36 5.21 7.38
CA ALA A 44 3.46 6.12 7.69
C ALA A 44 2.98 7.57 7.77
N ASN A 45 2.14 8.02 6.83
CA ASN A 45 1.58 9.37 6.89
C ASN A 45 0.71 9.56 8.15
N THR A 46 -0.14 8.60 8.46
CA THR A 46 -0.97 8.63 9.67
C THR A 46 -0.13 8.74 10.94
N GLN A 47 0.97 7.99 11.04
CA GLN A 47 1.90 8.09 12.16
C GLN A 47 2.55 9.48 12.26
N ILE A 48 2.95 10.08 11.13
CA ILE A 48 3.48 11.45 11.10
C ILE A 48 2.43 12.45 11.62
N ARG A 49 1.18 12.37 11.15
CA ARG A 49 0.08 13.23 11.60
C ARG A 49 -0.15 13.09 13.11
N LEU A 50 -0.24 11.86 13.61
CA LEU A 50 -0.41 11.60 15.04
C LEU A 50 0.74 12.18 15.86
N SER A 51 2.00 11.97 15.43
CA SER A 51 3.17 12.53 16.10
C SER A 51 3.10 14.06 16.18
N LEU A 52 2.72 14.73 15.09
CA LEU A 52 2.51 16.18 15.07
C LEU A 52 1.40 16.61 16.02
N MET A 53 0.26 15.92 16.03
CA MET A 53 -0.84 16.20 16.95
C MET A 53 -0.40 16.09 18.42
N PHE A 54 0.33 15.03 18.79
CA PHE A 54 0.88 14.88 20.13
C PHE A 54 1.87 16.01 20.48
N ASN A 55 2.75 16.38 19.55
CA ASN A 55 3.70 17.47 19.78
C ASN A 55 3.02 18.83 19.92
N ILE A 56 1.89 19.07 19.22
CA ILE A 56 1.06 20.28 19.40
C ILE A 56 0.47 20.31 20.81
N LEU A 57 -0.12 19.19 21.27
CA LEU A 57 -0.68 19.09 22.61
C LEU A 57 0.38 19.35 23.68
N LYS A 58 1.56 18.74 23.53
CA LYS A 58 2.70 18.96 24.44
C LYS A 58 3.18 20.41 24.44
N ALA A 59 3.28 21.05 23.28
CA ALA A 59 3.66 22.47 23.20
C ALA A 59 2.64 23.38 23.90
N ARG A 60 1.34 23.08 23.75
CA ARG A 60 0.27 23.81 24.46
C ARG A 60 0.34 23.61 25.96
N GLU A 61 0.54 22.38 26.42
CA GLU A 61 0.72 22.05 27.84
C GLU A 61 1.91 22.81 28.45
N GLN A 62 2.99 22.98 27.68
CA GLN A 62 4.19 23.71 28.09
C GLN A 62 4.07 25.24 27.96
N GLY A 63 2.94 25.77 27.47
CA GLY A 63 2.74 27.20 27.22
C GLY A 63 3.51 27.74 26.00
N ASP A 64 4.11 26.89 25.18
CA ASP A 64 4.82 27.27 23.95
C ASP A 64 3.84 27.36 22.78
N PHE A 65 3.07 28.45 22.77
CA PHE A 65 2.06 28.70 21.73
C PHE A 65 2.68 28.98 20.36
N ALA A 66 3.89 29.53 20.30
CA ALA A 66 4.59 29.76 19.04
C ALA A 66 4.91 28.45 18.34
N LYS A 67 5.49 27.48 19.07
CA LYS A 67 5.74 26.13 18.56
C LYS A 67 4.45 25.40 18.22
N ALA A 68 3.42 25.50 19.07
CA ALA A 68 2.12 24.91 18.78
C ALA A 68 1.52 25.45 17.48
N ALA A 69 1.59 26.75 17.23
CA ALA A 69 1.12 27.38 16.00
C ALA A 69 1.90 26.90 14.77
N HIS A 70 3.23 26.84 14.87
CA HIS A 70 4.09 26.34 13.80
C HIS A 70 3.79 24.88 13.43
N LEU A 71 3.73 23.99 14.43
CA LEU A 71 3.39 22.58 14.21
C LEU A 71 1.98 22.40 13.64
N THR A 72 1.02 23.25 14.05
CA THR A 72 -0.34 23.24 13.49
C THR A 72 -0.33 23.64 12.01
N GLN A 73 0.48 24.64 11.62
CA GLN A 73 0.65 25.01 10.22
C GLN A 73 1.26 23.86 9.39
N LEU A 74 2.28 23.19 9.93
CA LEU A 74 2.90 22.04 9.27
C LEU A 74 1.90 20.89 9.10
N LEU A 75 1.11 20.57 10.12
CA LEU A 75 0.06 19.55 10.03
C LEU A 75 -0.97 19.89 8.93
N ARG A 76 -1.37 21.16 8.81
CA ARG A 76 -2.27 21.60 7.72
C ARG A 76 -1.66 21.40 6.34
N GLN A 77 -0.37 21.68 6.17
CA GLN A 77 0.31 21.46 4.89
C GLN A 77 0.36 19.99 4.51
N ILE A 78 0.63 19.10 5.46
CA ILE A 78 0.65 17.65 5.22
C ILE A 78 -0.73 17.15 4.81
N VAL A 79 -1.79 17.55 5.53
CA VAL A 79 -3.17 17.17 5.20
C VAL A 79 -3.59 17.71 3.83
N ALA A 80 -3.22 18.96 3.51
CA ALA A 80 -3.52 19.56 2.20
C ALA A 80 -2.76 18.87 1.05
N GLY A 81 -1.50 18.47 1.28
CA GLY A 81 -0.71 17.72 0.30
C GLY A 81 -1.30 16.36 -0.04
N GLU A 82 -1.95 15.70 0.92
CA GLU A 82 -2.62 14.41 0.71
C GLU A 82 -3.91 14.52 -0.11
N ILE A 83 -4.70 15.57 0.09
CA ILE A 83 -5.95 15.81 -0.66
C ILE A 83 -5.65 15.96 -2.16
N ASN A 84 -4.51 16.57 -2.50
CA ASN A 84 -4.10 16.78 -3.89
C ASN A 84 -3.39 15.56 -4.52
N GLY A 85 -2.81 14.66 -3.70
CA GLY A 85 -2.07 13.47 -4.17
C GLY A 85 -2.93 12.23 -4.44
N GLY A 86 -4.24 12.28 -4.18
CA GLY A 86 -5.18 11.16 -4.34
C GLY A 86 -5.83 11.02 -5.72
N GLN A 87 -5.64 11.97 -6.64
CA GLN A 87 -6.39 12.04 -7.91
C GLN A 87 -5.65 11.56 -9.17
N ASN A 88 -4.40 11.12 -9.09
CA ASN A 88 -3.63 10.80 -10.29
C ASN A 88 -3.07 9.37 -10.29
N GLN A 89 -3.94 8.38 -10.44
CA GLN A 89 -3.59 7.02 -10.92
C GLN A 89 -4.78 6.44 -11.69
N GLY A 90 -4.94 6.88 -12.94
CA GLY A 90 -5.69 6.18 -13.99
C GLY A 90 -4.72 5.45 -14.90
#